data_AF-A0A9X6AB47-F1
#
_entry.id   AF-A0A9X6AB47-F1
#
_cell.length_a   1.000
_cell.length_b   1.000
_cell.length_c   1.000
_cell.angle_alpha   90.00
_cell.angle_beta   90.00
_cell.angle_gamma   90.00
#
_symmetry.space_group_name_H-M   'P 1'
#
loop_
_entity.id
_entity.type
_entity.pdbx_description
1 polymer ?
#
loop_
_entity_poly.entity_id
_entity_poly.type
_entity_poly.pdbx_seq_one_letter_code
_entity_poly.pdbx_strand_id
1 'polypeptide(L)' 'DRAAYDPVRTGIALLVTAKKVWSGFAWRSDNWIDKLTGSAKVRTMIDAGATTDEIVAAWQDELKAFQRIRKEYLLYG' A
#
# COMPACT_ATOMS: atom_id res chain seq x y z
N ASP A 1 -19.94 -5.11 -3.70
CA ASP A 1 -19.46 -6.26 -4.49
C ASP A 1 -18.07 -6.63 -4.00
N ARG A 2 -17.84 -7.92 -3.67
CA ARG A 2 -16.53 -8.39 -3.18
C ARG A 2 -15.47 -8.41 -4.28
N ALA A 3 -15.87 -8.58 -5.54
CA ALA A 3 -14.95 -8.56 -6.68
C ALA A 3 -14.49 -7.15 -7.04
N ALA A 4 -15.27 -6.12 -6.68
CA ALA A 4 -14.96 -4.72 -6.98
C ALA A 4 -14.17 -4.01 -5.86
N TYR A 5 -14.09 -4.57 -4.66
CA TYR A 5 -13.47 -3.92 -3.51
C TYR A 5 -11.99 -4.30 -3.37
N ASP A 6 -11.11 -3.30 -3.44
CA ASP A 6 -9.69 -3.44 -3.12
C ASP A 6 -9.40 -2.88 -1.71
N PRO A 7 -9.22 -3.74 -0.69
CA PRO A 7 -8.98 -3.31 0.68
C PRO A 7 -7.63 -2.60 0.87
N VAL A 8 -6.59 -2.99 0.12
CA VAL A 8 -5.25 -2.43 0.27
C VAL A 8 -5.23 -1.01 -0.30
N ARG A 9 -5.79 -0.83 -1.50
CA ARG A 9 -5.98 0.50 -2.10
C ARG A 9 -6.80 1.40 -1.18
N THR A 10 -7.87 0.87 -0.58
CA THR A 10 -8.72 1.64 0.33
C THR A 10 -7.95 2.12 1.56
N GLY A 11 -7.17 1.25 2.21
CA GLY A 11 -6.33 1.64 3.36
C GLY A 11 -5.33 2.75 3.01
N ILE A 12 -4.75 2.71 1.81
CA ILE A 12 -3.80 3.73 1.35
C ILE A 12 -4.51 5.04 1.02
N ALA A 13 -5.70 4.98 0.41
CA ALA A 13 -6.53 6.17 0.18
C ALA A 13 -6.89 6.87 1.49
N LEU A 14 -7.18 6.12 2.55
CA LEU A 14 -7.42 6.70 3.87
C LEU A 14 -6.19 7.43 4.42
N LEU A 15 -5.00 6.84 4.32
CA LEU A 15 -3.76 7.47 4.79
C LEU A 15 -3.43 8.74 3.99
N VAL A 16 -3.51 8.68 2.66
CA VAL A 16 -3.30 9.84 1.77
C VAL A 16 -4.29 10.96 2.10
N THR A 17 -5.57 10.61 2.30
CA THR A 17 -6.61 11.59 2.64
C THR A 17 -6.34 12.21 4.00
N ALA A 18 -6.03 11.40 5.02
CA ALA A 18 -5.71 11.88 6.36
C ALA A 18 -4.52 12.85 6.35
N LYS A 19 -3.44 12.51 5.63
CA LYS A 19 -2.27 13.38 5.45
C LYS A 19 -2.65 14.72 4.81
N LYS A 20 -3.57 14.71 3.84
CA LYS A 20 -3.99 15.90 3.09
C LYS A 20 -4.89 16.84 3.90
N VAL A 21 -5.84 16.29 4.66
CA VAL A 21 -6.91 17.09 5.29
C VAL A 21 -6.64 17.43 6.75
N TRP A 22 -5.74 16.71 7.42
CA TRP A 22 -5.47 16.90 8.84
C TRP A 22 -4.03 17.35 9.08
N SER A 23 -3.87 18.59 9.53
CA SER A 23 -2.57 19.19 9.85
C SER A 23 -1.84 18.51 11.01
N GLY A 24 -2.56 17.78 11.87
CA GLY A 24 -2.00 17.01 12.98
C GLY A 24 -1.56 15.59 12.59
N PHE A 25 -1.63 15.22 11.31
CA PHE A 25 -1.20 13.91 10.86
C PHE A 25 0.28 13.68 11.21
N ALA A 26 0.54 12.63 11.97
CA ALA A 26 1.88 12.16 12.28
C ALA A 26 1.94 10.63 12.22
N TRP A 27 3.03 10.11 11.69
CA TRP A 27 3.35 8.70 11.85
C TRP A 27 3.67 8.41 13.32
N ARG A 28 3.48 7.16 13.73
CA ARG A 28 4.03 6.70 15.01
C ARG A 28 5.55 6.90 15.00
N SER A 29 6.12 7.28 16.14
CA SER A 29 7.56 7.55 16.28
C SER A 29 8.46 6.36 15.93
N ASP A 30 7.93 5.15 16.01
CA ASP A 30 8.62 3.90 15.66
C ASP A 30 8.51 3.53 14.17
N ASN A 31 7.86 4.36 13.35
CA ASN A 31 7.55 4.11 11.95
C ASN A 31 6.96 2.70 11.72
N TRP A 32 6.12 2.22 12.63
CA TRP A 32 5.54 0.86 12.55
C TRP A 32 4.83 0.57 11.22
N ILE A 33 4.35 1.61 10.54
CA ILE A 33 3.77 1.51 9.19
C ILE A 33 4.71 0.80 8.22
N ASP A 34 6.03 1.03 8.31
CA ASP A 34 7.01 0.42 7.40
C ASP A 34 7.05 -1.11 7.58
N LYS A 35 6.78 -1.61 8.78
CA LYS A 35 6.66 -3.05 9.06
C LYS A 35 5.35 -3.62 8.53
N LEU A 36 4.26 -2.86 8.64
CA LEU A 36 2.95 -3.26 8.10
C LEU A 36 2.98 -3.34 6.56
N THR A 37 3.66 -2.40 5.91
CA THR A 37 3.78 -2.33 4.44
C THR A 37 5.00 -3.06 3.88
N GLY A 38 5.81 -3.69 4.73
CA GLY A 38 7.00 -4.45 4.36
C GLY A 38 8.17 -3.62 3.82
N SER A 39 8.05 -2.29 3.81
CA SER A 39 9.08 -1.34 3.39
C SER A 39 8.72 0.09 3.81
N ALA A 40 9.70 1.00 3.75
CA ALA A 40 9.48 2.43 3.97
C ALA A 40 8.74 3.14 2.81
N LYS A 41 8.51 2.46 1.68
CA LYS A 41 8.09 3.09 0.42
C LYS A 41 6.74 3.80 0.51
N VAL A 42 5.75 3.17 1.15
CA VAL A 42 4.41 3.76 1.32
C VAL A 42 4.50 5.05 2.15
N ARG A 43 5.18 5.00 3.30
CA ARG A 43 5.35 6.16 4.18
C ARG A 43 6.03 7.31 3.47
N THR A 44 7.18 7.06 2.83
CA THR A 44 7.97 8.12 2.19
C THR A 44 7.25 8.71 0.98
N MET A 45 6.51 7.92 0.20
CA MET A 45 5.71 8.43 -0.91
C MET A 45 4.54 9.30 -0.43
N ILE A 46 3.85 8.91 0.65
CA ILE A 46 2.78 9.74 1.26
C ILE A 46 3.37 11.06 1.78
N ASP A 47 4.52 11.00 2.45
CA ASP A 47 5.20 12.22 2.93
C ASP A 47 5.68 13.12 1.77
N ALA A 48 6.03 12.53 0.63
CA ALA A 48 6.37 13.24 -0.60
C ALA A 48 5.15 13.76 -1.39
N GLY A 49 3.92 13.50 -0.91
CA GLY A 49 2.68 13.98 -1.55
C GLY A 49 2.18 13.14 -2.71
N ALA A 50 2.66 11.90 -2.87
CA ALA A 50 2.18 10.99 -3.90
C ALA A 50 0.69 10.67 -3.72
N THR A 51 0.01 10.49 -4.84
CA THR A 51 -1.38 10.06 -4.91
C THR A 51 -1.53 8.57 -4.59
N THR A 52 -2.75 8.15 -4.25
CA THR A 52 -3.06 6.72 -4.05
C THR A 52 -2.68 5.87 -5.27
N ASP A 53 -2.89 6.38 -6.48
CA ASP A 53 -2.56 5.65 -7.71
C ASP A 53 -1.06 5.45 -7.91
N GLU A 54 -0.25 6.50 -7.67
CA GLU A 54 1.20 6.41 -7.76
C GLU A 54 1.76 5.44 -6.73
N ILE A 55 1.25 5.50 -5.50
CA ILE A 55 1.62 4.58 -4.43
C ILE A 55 1.28 3.15 -4.85
N VAL A 56 0.05 2.89 -5.31
CA VAL A 56 -0.42 1.56 -5.76
C VAL A 56 0.34 1.01 -6.93
N ALA A 57 0.69 1.85 -7.90
CA ALA A 57 1.50 1.45 -9.04
C ALA A 57 2.89 0.95 -8.61
N ALA A 58 3.43 1.47 -7.51
CA ALA A 58 4.81 1.25 -7.11
C ALA A 58 5.15 -0.19 -6.66
N TRP A 59 4.18 -1.06 -6.39
CA TRP A 59 4.40 -2.48 -6.08
C TRP A 59 3.73 -3.44 -7.07
N GLN A 60 3.12 -2.94 -8.16
CA GLN A 60 2.42 -3.82 -9.10
C GLN A 60 3.36 -4.80 -9.79
N ASP A 61 4.60 -4.41 -10.04
CA ASP A 61 5.56 -5.29 -10.72
C ASP A 61 6.06 -6.41 -9.80
N GLU A 62 6.28 -6.12 -8.51
CA GLU A 62 6.58 -7.12 -7.48
C GLU A 62 5.39 -8.07 -7.28
N LEU A 63 4.16 -7.54 -7.26
CA LEU A 63 2.95 -8.35 -7.17
C LEU A 63 2.81 -9.30 -8.37
N LYS A 64 3.04 -8.80 -9.60
CA LYS A 64 3.05 -9.64 -10.81
C LYS A 64 4.15 -10.70 -10.75
N ALA A 65 5.33 -10.36 -10.24
CA ALA A 65 6.40 -11.33 -10.03
C ALA A 65 5.99 -12.43 -9.04
N PHE A 66 5.45 -12.05 -7.88
CA PHE A 66 4.93 -13.00 -6.89
C PHE A 66 3.80 -13.87 -7.44
N GLN A 67 2.87 -13.28 -8.21
CA GLN A 67 1.79 -14.02 -8.86
C GLN A 67 2.28 -15.05 -9.88
N ARG A 68 3.45 -14.84 -10.50
CA ARG A 68 4.09 -15.85 -11.36
C ARG A 68 4.70 -16.97 -10.51
N ILE A 69 5.51 -16.63 -9.51
CA ILE A 69 6.20 -17.59 -8.63
C ILE A 69 5.18 -18.48 -7.92
N ARG A 70 4.11 -17.90 -7.35
CA ARG A 70 3.14 -18.67 -6.55
C ARG A 70 2.48 -19.80 -7.34
N LYS A 71 2.36 -19.68 -8.67
CA LYS A 71 1.71 -20.71 -9.52
C LYS A 71 2.41 -22.06 -9.45
N GLU A 72 3.72 -22.08 -9.21
CA GLU A 72 4.50 -23.31 -9.08
C GLU A 72 4.17 -24.09 -7.80
N TYR A 73 3.53 -23.43 -6.83
CA TYR A 73 3.26 -23.97 -5.49
C TYR A 73 1.77 -24.05 -5.14
N LEU A 74 0.86 -23.70 -6.06
CA LEU A 74 -0.58 -23.77 -5.81
C LEU A 74 -1.05 -25.23 -5.82
N LEU A 75 -1.68 -25.65 -4.72
CA LEU A 75 -2.35 -26.96 -4.60
C LEU A 75 -3.84 -26.91 -4.99
N TYR A 76 -4.39 -25.70 -5.07
CA TYR A 76 -5.79 -25.45 -5.39
C TYR A 76 -5.88 -24.30 -6.41
N GLY A 77 -6.76 -24.47 -7.40
CA GLY A 77 -7.13 -23.47 -8.41
C GLY A 77 -8.42 -22.77 -8.06
#